data_AF-A0A6L8E9J6-F1
#
_entry.id   AF-A0A6L8E9J6-F1
#
_cell.length_a   1.000
_cell.length_b   1.000
_cell.length_c   1.000
_cell.angle_alpha   90.00
_cell.angle_beta   90.00
_cell.angle_gamma   90.00
#
_symmetry.space_group_name_H-M   'P 1'
#
loop_
_entity.id
_entity.type
_entity.pdbx_description
1 polymer ?
#
loop_
_entity_poly.entity_id
_entity_poly.type
_entity_poly.pdbx_seq_one_letter_code
_entity_poly.pdbx_strand_id
1 'polypeptide(L)' 'MRVLDITGPIGHYAGRLLADLGADVIKVEPPGGDPARLYRPALPGVEAPAAGLQ' A
#
# COMPACT_ATOMS: atom_id res chain seq x y z
N MET A 1 -5.84 8.87 17.74
CA MET A 1 -6.94 8.12 17.09
C MET A 1 -6.36 6.86 16.48
N ARG A 2 -7.06 5.72 16.53
CA ARG A 2 -6.59 4.46 15.93
C ARG A 2 -7.53 4.06 14.79
N VAL A 3 -6.97 3.64 13.66
CA VAL A 3 -7.72 3.34 12.42
C VAL A 3 -7.27 1.99 11.88
N LEU A 4 -8.23 1.17 11.49
CA LEU A 4 -7.99 -0.05 10.74
C LEU A 4 -8.32 0.21 9.26
N ASP A 5 -7.31 0.19 8.40
CA ASP A 5 -7.49 0.34 6.96
C ASP A 5 -7.63 -1.05 6.32
N ILE A 6 -8.85 -1.38 5.91
CA ILE A 6 -9.20 -2.60 5.18
C ILE A 6 -9.46 -2.35 3.69
N THR A 7 -9.14 -1.14 3.22
CA THR A 7 -9.38 -0.76 1.83
C THR A 7 -8.36 -1.39 0.90
N GLY A 8 -8.70 -1.48 -0.39
CA GLY A 8 -7.78 -1.91 -1.44
C GLY A 8 -7.12 -0.73 -2.17
N PRO A 9 -6.61 -0.95 -3.39
CA PRO A 9 -5.83 0.04 -4.15
C PRO A 9 -6.51 1.40 -4.36
N ILE A 10 -7.84 1.45 -4.39
CA ILE A 10 -8.57 2.72 -4.60
C ILE A 10 -8.73 3.51 -3.30
N GLY A 11 -8.82 2.85 -2.14
CA GLY A 11 -9.19 3.49 -0.87
C GLY A 11 -8.02 3.81 0.07
N HIS A 12 -6.85 3.21 -0.14
CA HIS A 12 -5.72 3.30 0.79
C HIS A 12 -5.23 4.74 1.03
N TYR A 13 -5.49 5.65 0.09
CA TYR A 13 -5.12 7.05 0.22
C TYR A 13 -5.83 7.73 1.41
N ALA A 14 -7.06 7.33 1.75
CA ALA A 14 -7.75 7.85 2.92
C ALA A 14 -7.02 7.46 4.21
N GLY A 15 -6.57 6.20 4.32
CA GLY A 15 -5.74 5.75 5.45
C GLY A 15 -4.43 6.52 5.55
N ARG A 16 -3.80 6.79 4.40
CA ARG A 16 -2.58 7.63 4.33
C ARG A 16 -2.82 9.05 4.84
N LEU A 17 -3.89 9.72 4.40
CA LEU A 17 -4.24 11.06 4.85
C LEU A 17 -4.45 11.11 6.37
N LEU A 18 -5.16 10.12 6.93
CA LEU A 18 -5.38 10.04 8.38
C LEU A 18 -4.07 9.82 9.15
N ALA A 19 -3.16 8.99 8.62
CA ALA A 19 -1.84 8.79 9.21
C ALA A 19 -1.01 10.07 9.21
N ASP A 20 -1.04 10.82 8.10
CA ASP A 20 -0.33 12.11 7.98
C ASP A 20 -0.89 13.17 8.96
N LEU A 21 -2.15 13.05 9.35
CA LEU A 21 -2.78 13.88 10.39
C LEU A 21 -2.54 13.37 11.83
N GLY A 22 -1.71 12.33 12.00
CA GLY A 22 -1.30 11.81 13.32
C GLY A 22 -2.14 10.65 13.85
N ALA A 23 -2.94 9.98 13.01
CA ALA A 23 -3.59 8.74 13.40
C ALA A 23 -2.61 7.55 13.39
N ASP A 24 -2.82 6.61 14.33
CA ASP A 24 -2.20 5.28 14.30
C ASP A 24 -3.02 4.40 13.35
N VAL A 25 -2.53 4.23 12.11
CA VAL A 25 -3.24 3.52 11.04
C VAL A 25 -2.58 2.17 10.78
N ILE A 26 -3.35 1.09 10.96
CA ILE A 26 -2.91 -0.27 10.66
C ILE A 26 -3.57 -0.71 9.35
N LYS A 27 -2.75 -1.03 8.34
CA LYS A 27 -3.21 -1.63 7.09
C LYS A 27 -3.38 -3.13 7.28
N VAL A 28 -4.58 -3.64 6.98
CA VAL A 28 -4.83 -5.09 6.87
C VAL A 28 -4.71 -5.48 5.41
N GLU A 29 -3.92 -6.52 5.14
CA GLU A 29 -3.68 -7.04 3.80
C GLU A 29 -4.10 -8.51 3.73
N PRO A 30 -4.58 -8.97 2.56
CA PRO A 30 -4.88 -10.39 2.36
C PRO A 30 -3.57 -11.22 2.38
N PRO A 31 -3.67 -12.54 2.58
CA PRO A 31 -2.55 -13.44 2.33
C PRO A 31 -2.04 -13.25 0.89
N GLY A 32 -0.79 -12.80 0.73
CA GLY A 32 -0.20 -12.41 -0.56
C GLY A 32 0.06 -10.90 -0.72
N GLY A 33 -0.41 -10.08 0.22
CA GLY A 33 -0.19 -8.63 0.24
C GLY A 33 -1.18 -7.82 -0.60
N ASP A 34 -1.15 -6.50 -0.44
CA ASP A 34 -1.97 -5.59 -1.25
C ASP A 34 -1.49 -5.57 -2.71
N PRO A 35 -2.36 -5.80 -3.71
CA PRO A 35 -1.99 -5.68 -5.12
C PRO A 35 -1.38 -4.32 -5.49
N ALA A 36 -1.72 -3.25 -4.75
CA ALA A 36 -1.10 -1.93 -4.87
C ALA A 36 0.44 -1.98 -4.82
N ARG A 37 1.02 -2.94 -4.07
CA ARG A 37 2.47 -3.12 -3.93
C ARG A 37 3.16 -3.53 -5.23
N LEU A 38 2.41 -4.09 -6.18
CA LEU A 38 2.92 -4.48 -7.50
C LEU A 38 2.90 -3.32 -8.50
N TYR A 39 2.14 -2.25 -8.23
CA TYR A 39 2.10 -1.08 -9.09
C TYR A 39 3.34 -0.22 -8.85
N ARG A 40 4.43 -0.59 -9.52
CA ARG A 40 5.65 0.22 -9.58
C ARG A 40 5.63 1.05 -10.86
N PRO A 41 6.04 2.33 -10.81
CA PRO A 41 6.32 3.08 -12.02
C PRO A 41 7.32 2.31 -12.89
N ALA A 42 7.00 2.12 -14.17
CA ALA A 42 7.95 1.58 -15.12
C ALA A 42 9.04 2.63 -15.34
N LEU A 43 10.25 2.33 -14.86
CA LEU A 43 11.43 3.17 -15.12
C LEU A 43 12.03 2.73 -16.46
N PRO A 44 12.21 3.64 -17.44
CA PRO A 44 12.82 3.29 -18.72
C PRO A 44 14.20 2.64 -18.55
N GLY A 45 14.40 1.48 -19.18
CA GLY A 45 15.67 0.75 -19.13
C GLY A 45 15.94 -0.02 -17.85
N VAL A 46 15.00 -0.09 -16.90
CA VAL A 46 15.11 -0.90 -15.68
C VAL A 46 14.11 -2.05 -15.74
N GLU A 47 14.62 -3.26 -15.82
CA GLU A 47 13.80 -4.46 -15.68
C GLU A 47 13.26 -4.56 -14.25
N ALA A 48 11.96 -4.83 -14.12
CA ALA A 48 11.36 -5.02 -12.81
C ALA A 48 11.94 -6.31 -12.19
N PRO A 49 12.44 -6.26 -10.93
CA PRO A 49 12.83 -7.48 -10.25
C PRO A 49 11.61 -8.41 -10.12
N ALA A 50 11.86 -9.72 -10.14
CA ALA A 50 10.81 -10.72 -9.95
C ALA A 50 10.01 -10.39 -8.69
N ALA A 51 8.67 -10.40 -8.80
CA ALA A 51 7.77 -10.02 -7.73
C ALA A 51 8.04 -10.87 -6.47
N GLY A 52 8.82 -10.30 -5.53
CA GLY A 52 9.30 -10.95 -4.33
C GLY A 52 9.29 -9.95 -3.19
N LEU A 53 8.70 -10.37 -2.07
CA LEU A 53 8.36 -9.59 -0.88
C LEU A 53 9.37 -8.46 -0.54
N GLN A 54 8.86 -7.22 -0.56
CA GLN A 54 9.36 -6.15 0.32
C GLN A 54 8.57 -6.17 1.62
#